data_AF-A0A932TMW8-F1
#
_entry.id   AF-A0A932TMW8-F1
#
_cell.length_a   1.000
_cell.length_b   1.000
_cell.length_c   1.000
_cell.angle_alpha   90.00
_cell.angle_beta   90.00
_cell.angle_gamma   90.00
#
_symmetry.space_group_name_H-M   'P 1'
#
loop_
_entity.id
_entity.type
_entity.pdbx_description
1 polymer ?
#
loop_
_entity_poly.entity_id
_entity_poly.type
_entity_poly.pdbx_seq_one_letter_code
_entity_poly.pdbx_strand_id
1 'polypeptide(L)'
;MTEVNLDEEGRLPLPQEIRQRLGWAPGQPVTLSVEANRLVASVPITAAPAEQTLASWRERARQLAEQMRQMPAAQKLREFVTDLTHTAAERLASPAALRGEPFEGARPQAPPSCYIHPAAVLIGDVVLGEDCSVWPGAVLRGDVNSIRVGARTNIQEGAVLHVDPGEGGHLEIGSGVTIGHQATVHACRIADHVLIGIQAVILDGAEIGEQCIIGAGAVVTPGTRIPPGQVVFGVPAQPAREVTPEDIQSIQAHVDSYVALKERYRHPEPTPEAPPAPPPAPPAALPRYECVRAAGPVTVDGSLDEFAWSAAGPMGFLHLSHGHGEPKLQAEVRTCWDEENLYIAFSCKDTDVWATHTRRDDPLYEEEVVEAFLCPTGDLRHYYEFELSPANVLFDARVFNPDLDRRTMLLDTDYNAAGIRTGVNVSGTLDNRDDVDTGWTAE
;
A
#
# COMPACT_ATOMS: atom_id res chain seq x y z
N MET A 1 -29.85 13.67 16.14
CA MET A 1 -30.26 14.14 14.80
C MET A 1 -30.63 15.58 14.95
N THR A 2 -29.91 16.46 14.28
CA THR A 2 -30.24 17.89 14.23
C THR A 2 -30.33 18.27 12.77
N GLU A 3 -31.45 18.88 12.37
CA GLU A 3 -31.60 19.44 11.02
C GLU A 3 -30.85 20.76 10.94
N VAL A 4 -30.00 20.90 9.92
CA VAL A 4 -29.25 22.11 9.64
C VAL A 4 -29.48 22.50 8.19
N ASN A 5 -29.79 23.77 7.95
CA ASN A 5 -29.89 24.31 6.60
C ASN A 5 -28.50 24.79 6.15
N LEU A 6 -28.11 24.42 4.93
CA LEU A 6 -26.93 25.02 4.29
C LEU A 6 -27.19 26.50 4.02
N ASP A 7 -26.15 27.35 4.11
CA ASP A 7 -26.27 28.76 3.78
C ASP A 7 -26.52 29.01 2.27
N GLU A 8 -26.67 30.29 1.88
CA GLU A 8 -26.97 30.70 0.50
C GLU A 8 -25.86 30.31 -0.50
N GLU A 9 -24.68 29.95 -0.01
CA GLU A 9 -23.54 29.47 -0.78
C GLU A 9 -23.28 27.95 -0.60
N GLY A 10 -24.15 27.22 0.11
CA GLY A 10 -24.04 25.77 0.32
C GLY A 10 -23.02 25.34 1.40
N ARG A 11 -22.66 26.23 2.32
CA ARG A 11 -21.59 26.01 3.30
C ARG A 11 -22.12 25.45 4.62
N LEU A 12 -21.43 24.42 5.08
CA LEU A 12 -21.22 24.07 6.49
C LEU A 12 -19.74 24.38 6.82
N PRO A 13 -19.31 24.36 8.09
CA PRO A 13 -17.90 24.40 8.47
C PRO A 13 -17.18 23.08 8.11
N LEU A 14 -17.30 22.67 6.84
CA LEU A 14 -16.65 21.51 6.23
C LEU A 14 -15.79 21.99 5.05
N PRO A 15 -14.64 21.35 4.79
CA PRO A 15 -13.72 21.68 3.69
C PRO A 15 -14.40 21.67 2.30
N GLN A 16 -13.92 22.49 1.36
CA GLN A 16 -14.56 22.70 0.06
C GLN A 16 -14.62 21.42 -0.79
N GLU A 17 -13.58 20.60 -0.75
CA GLU A 17 -13.45 19.34 -1.48
C GLU A 17 -14.49 18.32 -1.00
N ILE A 18 -14.77 18.30 0.30
CA ILE A 18 -15.78 17.43 0.91
C ILE A 18 -17.17 17.87 0.46
N ARG A 19 -17.46 19.18 0.45
CA ARG A 19 -18.74 19.71 -0.04
C ARG A 19 -18.96 19.39 -1.52
N GLN A 20 -17.93 19.49 -2.34
CA GLN A 20 -17.99 19.13 -3.77
C GLN A 20 -18.23 17.64 -3.99
N ARG A 21 -17.52 16.77 -3.25
CA ARG A 21 -17.68 15.31 -3.36
C ARG A 21 -19.05 14.83 -2.90
N LEU A 22 -19.68 15.53 -1.96
CA LEU A 22 -21.01 15.19 -1.44
C LEU A 22 -22.16 15.71 -2.31
N GLY A 23 -21.88 16.53 -3.33
CA GLY A 23 -22.87 16.96 -4.34
C GLY A 23 -24.02 17.80 -3.77
N TRP A 24 -23.74 18.63 -2.76
CA TRP A 24 -24.74 19.39 -2.01
C TRP A 24 -25.16 20.69 -2.69
N ALA A 25 -26.46 21.01 -2.66
CA ALA A 25 -27.03 22.24 -3.23
C ALA A 25 -27.26 23.34 -2.17
N PRO A 26 -27.04 24.64 -2.47
CA PRO A 26 -27.31 25.74 -1.54
C PRO A 26 -28.74 25.74 -0.99
N GLY A 27 -28.90 26.05 0.30
CA GLY A 27 -30.19 26.10 0.98
C GLY A 27 -30.90 24.76 1.19
N GLN A 28 -30.31 23.62 0.82
CA GLN A 28 -30.95 22.31 1.05
C GLN A 28 -30.90 21.91 2.53
N PRO A 29 -31.95 21.28 3.07
CA PRO A 29 -31.93 20.73 4.42
C PRO A 29 -31.06 19.47 4.47
N VAL A 30 -30.12 19.43 5.43
CA VAL A 30 -29.27 18.25 5.68
C VAL A 30 -29.47 17.79 7.12
N THR A 31 -29.69 16.49 7.30
CA THR A 31 -29.78 15.88 8.63
C THR A 31 -28.43 15.32 9.02
N LEU A 32 -27.89 15.83 10.13
CA LEU A 32 -26.65 15.34 10.73
C LEU A 32 -26.97 14.41 11.92
N SER A 33 -26.42 13.21 11.91
CA SER A 33 -26.42 12.28 13.05
C SER A 33 -25.00 11.84 13.38
N VAL A 34 -24.75 11.56 14.66
CA VAL A 34 -23.52 10.89 15.08
C VAL A 34 -23.88 9.43 15.32
N GLU A 35 -23.26 8.53 14.56
CA GLU A 35 -23.42 7.09 14.69
C GLU A 35 -22.08 6.47 15.06
N ALA A 36 -21.98 5.96 16.29
CA ALA A 36 -20.72 5.55 16.91
C ALA A 36 -19.66 6.66 16.81
N ASN A 37 -18.59 6.44 16.03
CA ASN A 37 -17.49 7.40 15.87
C ASN A 37 -17.53 8.12 14.51
N ARG A 38 -18.67 8.13 13.81
CA ARG A 38 -18.82 8.75 12.49
C ARG A 38 -19.90 9.82 12.50
N LEU A 39 -19.61 10.96 11.88
CA LEU A 39 -20.61 11.96 11.54
C LEU A 39 -21.27 11.54 10.22
N VAL A 40 -22.56 11.21 10.27
CA VAL A 40 -23.36 10.80 9.12
C VAL A 40 -24.21 11.99 8.68
N ALA A 41 -23.99 12.43 7.45
CA ALA A 41 -24.80 13.48 6.83
C ALA A 41 -25.74 12.87 5.81
N SER A 42 -27.03 13.18 5.91
CA SER A 42 -28.09 12.62 5.06
C SER A 42 -28.95 13.74 4.50
N VAL A 43 -29.13 13.73 3.18
CA VAL A 43 -29.99 14.68 2.45
C VAL A 43 -31.29 13.99 2.03
N PRO A 44 -32.46 14.62 2.23
CA PRO A 44 -33.72 14.08 1.74
C PRO A 44 -33.75 14.20 0.20
N ILE A 45 -33.82 13.06 -0.49
CA ILE A 45 -33.87 13.01 -1.95
C ILE A 45 -35.20 13.57 -2.44
N THR A 46 -35.22 14.79 -2.97
CA THR A 46 -36.31 15.31 -3.79
C THR A 46 -36.08 14.99 -5.26
N ALA A 47 -37.03 14.28 -5.87
CA ALA A 47 -36.95 13.72 -7.21
C ALA A 47 -36.55 14.73 -8.31
N ALA A 48 -35.55 14.38 -9.11
CA ALA A 48 -35.14 15.10 -10.32
C ALA A 48 -36.06 14.78 -11.53
N PRO A 49 -36.33 15.72 -12.44
CA PRO A 49 -36.98 15.43 -13.72
C PRO A 49 -36.00 15.25 -14.90
N ALA A 50 -36.25 14.18 -15.67
CA ALA A 50 -36.06 13.90 -17.11
C ALA A 50 -34.81 14.42 -17.84
N GLU A 51 -34.04 13.62 -18.59
CA GLU A 51 -34.48 12.91 -19.81
C GLU A 51 -33.66 11.64 -20.13
N GLN A 52 -34.31 10.49 -20.05
CA GLN A 52 -34.21 9.31 -20.93
C GLN A 52 -35.36 8.38 -20.50
N THR A 53 -36.37 8.21 -21.36
CA THR A 53 -37.74 7.91 -20.91
C THR A 53 -37.98 6.50 -20.32
N LEU A 54 -38.60 6.52 -19.14
CA LEU A 54 -39.12 5.42 -18.32
C LEU A 54 -40.10 4.43 -18.98
N ALA A 55 -40.59 4.66 -20.21
CA ALA A 55 -41.64 3.80 -20.80
C ALA A 55 -41.15 2.37 -21.08
N SER A 56 -39.93 2.22 -21.62
CA SER A 56 -39.32 0.93 -21.95
C SER A 56 -38.92 0.12 -20.70
N TRP A 57 -38.54 0.82 -19.63
CA TRP A 57 -38.18 0.23 -18.35
C TRP A 57 -39.41 -0.09 -17.50
N ARG A 58 -40.46 0.73 -17.53
CA ARG A 58 -41.74 0.48 -16.84
C ARG A 58 -42.47 -0.73 -17.40
N GLU A 59 -42.42 -0.97 -18.70
CA GLU A 59 -43.02 -2.15 -19.35
C GLU A 59 -42.32 -3.45 -18.91
N ARG A 60 -40.97 -3.47 -18.96
CA ARG A 60 -40.14 -4.60 -18.52
C ARG A 60 -40.24 -4.84 -17.01
N ALA A 61 -40.25 -3.78 -16.22
CA ALA A 61 -40.43 -3.88 -14.77
C ALA A 61 -41.86 -4.34 -14.39
N ARG A 62 -42.89 -3.98 -15.15
CA ARG A 62 -44.27 -4.49 -14.95
C ARG A 62 -44.37 -5.98 -15.23
N GLN A 63 -43.76 -6.49 -16.31
CA GLN A 63 -43.74 -7.92 -16.62
C GLN A 63 -42.97 -8.73 -15.55
N LEU A 64 -41.84 -8.22 -15.09
CA LEU A 64 -41.05 -8.83 -14.02
C LEU A 64 -41.79 -8.80 -12.66
N ALA A 65 -42.47 -7.69 -12.35
CA ALA A 65 -43.27 -7.54 -11.13
C ALA A 65 -44.55 -8.39 -11.11
N GLU A 66 -45.12 -8.76 -12.26
CA GLU A 66 -46.23 -9.72 -12.36
C GLU A 66 -45.76 -11.15 -12.04
N GLN A 67 -44.59 -11.54 -12.57
CA GLN A 67 -43.98 -12.85 -12.32
C GLN A 67 -43.51 -13.00 -10.86
N MET A 68 -42.99 -11.92 -10.28
CA MET A 68 -42.54 -11.90 -8.88
C MET A 68 -43.70 -11.89 -7.87
N ARG A 69 -44.90 -11.42 -8.26
CA ARG A 69 -46.10 -11.38 -7.40
C ARG A 69 -46.65 -12.75 -7.00
N GLN A 70 -46.25 -13.82 -7.69
CA GLN A 70 -46.77 -15.18 -7.44
C GLN A 70 -45.83 -16.09 -6.62
N MET A 71 -44.72 -15.57 -6.09
CA MET A 71 -43.77 -16.38 -5.29
C MET A 71 -43.61 -15.81 -3.86
N PRO A 72 -43.70 -16.62 -2.79
CA PRO A 72 -43.53 -16.13 -1.42
C PRO A 72 -42.10 -15.57 -1.16
N ALA A 73 -42.01 -14.26 -0.99
CA ALA A 73 -40.76 -13.49 -0.91
C ALA A 73 -39.87 -13.84 0.30
N ALA A 74 -40.43 -14.35 1.40
CA ALA A 74 -39.65 -14.70 2.58
C ALA A 74 -38.79 -15.97 2.40
N GLN A 75 -39.09 -16.80 1.40
CA GLN A 75 -38.27 -17.95 1.05
C GLN A 75 -37.10 -17.53 0.14
N LYS A 76 -37.37 -16.70 -0.88
CA LYS A 76 -36.32 -16.16 -1.76
C LYS A 76 -35.35 -15.22 -1.07
N LEU A 77 -35.82 -14.39 -0.12
CA LEU A 77 -34.93 -13.50 0.61
C LEU A 77 -34.04 -14.27 1.59
N ARG A 78 -34.55 -15.37 2.18
CA ARG A 78 -33.73 -16.29 2.97
C ARG A 78 -32.76 -17.05 2.09
N GLU A 79 -33.19 -17.62 0.97
CA GLU A 79 -32.29 -18.30 0.02
C GLU A 79 -31.24 -17.34 -0.55
N PHE A 80 -31.56 -16.08 -0.85
CA PHE A 80 -30.62 -15.08 -1.38
C PHE A 80 -29.65 -14.52 -0.33
N VAL A 81 -30.11 -14.29 0.90
CA VAL A 81 -29.24 -13.85 2.01
C VAL A 81 -28.38 -15.03 2.48
N THR A 82 -28.92 -16.25 2.52
CA THR A 82 -28.18 -17.48 2.75
C THR A 82 -27.19 -17.72 1.61
N ASP A 83 -27.53 -17.48 0.34
CA ASP A 83 -26.59 -17.55 -0.79
C ASP A 83 -25.53 -16.46 -0.70
N LEU A 84 -25.83 -15.21 -0.36
CA LEU A 84 -24.82 -14.15 -0.26
C LEU A 84 -23.87 -14.36 0.93
N THR A 85 -24.40 -14.84 2.05
CA THR A 85 -23.61 -15.17 3.24
C THR A 85 -22.85 -16.49 3.07
N HIS A 86 -23.41 -17.51 2.43
CA HIS A 86 -22.66 -18.71 2.01
C HIS A 86 -21.66 -18.38 0.92
N THR A 87 -21.96 -17.58 -0.10
CA THR A 87 -21.01 -17.28 -1.19
C THR A 87 -19.86 -16.41 -0.69
N ALA A 88 -20.08 -15.50 0.27
CA ALA A 88 -19.02 -14.71 0.88
C ALA A 88 -18.23 -15.50 1.93
N ALA A 89 -18.90 -16.30 2.78
CA ALA A 89 -18.24 -17.14 3.77
C ALA A 89 -17.53 -18.35 3.11
N GLU A 90 -18.06 -18.95 2.06
CA GLU A 90 -17.41 -20.01 1.26
C GLU A 90 -16.28 -19.43 0.41
N ARG A 91 -16.36 -18.20 -0.11
CA ARG A 91 -15.20 -17.55 -0.77
C ARG A 91 -14.05 -17.22 0.19
N LEU A 92 -14.34 -17.06 1.48
CA LEU A 92 -13.35 -16.79 2.53
C LEU A 92 -12.96 -18.04 3.34
N ALA A 93 -13.75 -19.11 3.29
CA ALA A 93 -13.54 -20.34 4.06
C ALA A 93 -13.41 -21.62 3.21
N SER A 94 -13.47 -21.54 1.87
CA SER A 94 -13.09 -22.69 1.03
C SER A 94 -11.57 -22.79 0.88
N PRO A 95 -11.00 -24.00 0.95
CA PRO A 95 -9.58 -24.21 0.66
C PRO A 95 -9.31 -23.71 -0.77
N ALA A 96 -8.44 -22.70 -0.86
CA ALA A 96 -7.89 -22.10 -2.07
C ALA A 96 -8.50 -22.62 -3.38
N ALA A 97 -9.71 -22.16 -3.71
CA ALA A 97 -10.27 -22.41 -5.04
C ALA A 97 -9.29 -21.79 -6.05
N LEU A 98 -8.79 -22.63 -6.94
CA LEU A 98 -7.76 -22.30 -7.92
C LEU A 98 -8.12 -20.99 -8.65
N ARG A 99 -7.32 -19.92 -8.44
CA ARG A 99 -7.51 -18.60 -9.07
C ARG A 99 -7.04 -18.60 -10.53
N GLY A 100 -7.39 -19.63 -11.29
CA GLY A 100 -7.06 -19.75 -12.70
C GLY A 100 -8.10 -19.07 -13.58
N GLU A 101 -7.67 -18.26 -14.54
CA GLU A 101 -8.56 -17.63 -15.51
C GLU A 101 -8.84 -18.61 -16.68
N PRO A 102 -10.12 -18.88 -17.00
CA PRO A 102 -10.46 -19.66 -18.18
C PRO A 102 -10.09 -18.90 -19.46
N PHE A 103 -9.64 -19.63 -20.48
CA PHE A 103 -9.46 -19.10 -21.83
C PHE A 103 -10.00 -20.11 -22.85
N GLU A 104 -10.90 -19.67 -23.74
CA GLU A 104 -11.53 -20.49 -24.78
C GLU A 104 -12.08 -21.86 -24.32
N GLY A 105 -12.58 -21.92 -23.09
CA GLY A 105 -13.16 -23.14 -22.51
C GLY A 105 -12.15 -24.04 -21.77
N ALA A 106 -10.85 -23.80 -21.92
CA ALA A 106 -9.82 -24.42 -21.10
C ALA A 106 -9.71 -23.71 -19.75
N ARG A 107 -9.42 -24.48 -18.70
CA ARG A 107 -9.21 -23.99 -17.33
C ARG A 107 -7.96 -24.62 -16.73
N PRO A 108 -7.20 -23.86 -15.93
CA PRO A 108 -6.11 -24.43 -15.17
C PRO A 108 -6.59 -25.52 -14.21
N GLN A 109 -5.79 -26.57 -14.04
CA GLN A 109 -6.05 -27.72 -13.18
C GLN A 109 -4.85 -27.94 -12.27
N ALA A 110 -5.10 -28.05 -10.97
CA ALA A 110 -4.07 -28.48 -10.02
C ALA A 110 -4.67 -29.36 -8.92
N PRO A 111 -3.95 -30.41 -8.49
CA PRO A 111 -4.34 -31.22 -7.34
C PRO A 111 -4.46 -30.40 -6.05
N PRO A 112 -5.26 -30.86 -5.08
CA PRO A 112 -5.41 -30.21 -3.79
C PRO A 112 -4.12 -30.05 -3.01
N SER A 113 -3.06 -30.82 -3.31
CA SER A 113 -1.73 -30.74 -2.69
C SER A 113 -0.89 -29.54 -3.17
N CYS A 114 -1.26 -28.89 -4.27
CA CYS A 114 -0.51 -27.79 -4.85
C CYS A 114 -0.68 -26.50 -4.05
N TYR A 115 0.36 -25.68 -3.98
CA TYR A 115 0.25 -24.31 -3.49
C TYR A 115 0.29 -23.33 -4.66
N ILE A 116 -0.71 -22.44 -4.74
CA ILE A 116 -0.74 -21.37 -5.74
C ILE A 116 -0.90 -20.07 -4.97
N HIS A 117 0.13 -19.23 -5.00
CA HIS A 117 0.11 -17.96 -4.30
C HIS A 117 -1.03 -17.06 -4.85
N PRO A 118 -1.76 -16.30 -4.01
CA PRO A 118 -2.86 -15.43 -4.45
C PRO A 118 -2.53 -14.39 -5.53
N ALA A 119 -1.25 -14.07 -5.69
CA ALA A 119 -0.70 -13.12 -6.66
C ALA A 119 -0.05 -13.79 -7.90
N ALA A 120 -0.11 -15.11 -8.00
CA ALA A 120 0.27 -15.82 -9.22
C ALA A 120 -0.91 -15.83 -10.22
N VAL A 121 -0.61 -15.91 -11.51
CA VAL A 121 -1.60 -15.88 -12.58
C VAL A 121 -1.47 -17.13 -13.44
N LEU A 122 -2.53 -17.94 -13.51
CA LEU A 122 -2.63 -19.12 -14.37
C LEU A 122 -3.78 -18.90 -15.36
N ILE A 123 -3.53 -19.06 -16.66
CA ILE A 123 -4.52 -18.80 -17.72
C ILE A 123 -4.58 -19.98 -18.68
N GLY A 124 -5.79 -20.43 -19.04
CA GLY A 124 -5.99 -21.41 -20.12
C GLY A 124 -5.64 -22.86 -19.75
N ASP A 125 -5.05 -23.60 -20.69
CA ASP A 125 -4.73 -25.03 -20.58
C ASP A 125 -3.43 -25.27 -19.80
N VAL A 126 -3.50 -25.15 -18.48
CA VAL A 126 -2.39 -25.41 -17.54
C VAL A 126 -2.75 -26.58 -16.64
N VAL A 127 -1.90 -27.60 -16.56
CA VAL A 127 -2.08 -28.74 -15.66
C VAL A 127 -0.84 -28.92 -14.78
N LEU A 128 -1.04 -28.87 -13.47
CA LEU A 128 0.00 -29.11 -12.46
C LEU A 128 -0.10 -30.55 -11.91
N GLY A 129 1.05 -31.16 -11.63
CA GLY A 129 1.16 -32.42 -10.90
C GLY A 129 1.06 -32.23 -9.38
N GLU A 130 1.01 -33.33 -8.64
CA GLU A 130 0.96 -33.31 -7.17
C GLU A 130 2.12 -32.50 -6.57
N ASP A 131 1.87 -31.84 -5.45
CA ASP A 131 2.89 -31.13 -4.68
C ASP A 131 3.63 -29.99 -5.42
N CYS A 132 3.06 -29.45 -6.50
CA CYS A 132 3.62 -28.26 -7.13
C CYS A 132 3.46 -26.99 -6.27
N SER A 133 4.33 -26.01 -6.49
CA SER A 133 4.19 -24.67 -5.89
C SER A 133 4.38 -23.56 -6.92
N VAL A 134 3.49 -22.58 -6.93
CA VAL A 134 3.55 -21.38 -7.79
C VAL A 134 3.60 -20.14 -6.91
N TRP A 135 4.67 -19.39 -7.02
CA TRP A 135 5.06 -18.32 -6.08
C TRP A 135 4.62 -16.92 -6.56
N PRO A 136 4.68 -15.88 -5.70
CA PRO A 136 4.16 -14.54 -6.01
C PRO A 136 4.62 -13.99 -7.37
N GLY A 137 3.68 -13.47 -8.16
CA GLY A 137 3.97 -12.81 -9.44
C GLY A 137 4.34 -13.76 -10.58
N ALA A 138 4.41 -15.08 -10.35
CA ALA A 138 4.62 -16.03 -11.44
C ALA A 138 3.40 -16.07 -12.39
N VAL A 139 3.66 -16.18 -13.69
CA VAL A 139 2.64 -16.21 -14.74
C VAL A 139 2.80 -17.48 -15.57
N LEU A 140 1.77 -18.32 -15.60
CA LEU A 140 1.67 -19.49 -16.46
C LEU A 140 0.50 -19.28 -17.43
N ARG A 141 0.81 -18.99 -18.69
CA ARG A 141 -0.22 -18.69 -19.70
C ARG A 141 -0.24 -19.81 -20.73
N GLY A 142 -1.22 -20.70 -20.66
CA GLY A 142 -1.47 -21.77 -21.64
C GLY A 142 -2.66 -21.41 -22.54
N ASP A 143 -2.63 -20.22 -23.15
CA ASP A 143 -3.74 -19.71 -23.95
C ASP A 143 -3.76 -20.26 -25.38
N VAL A 144 -2.60 -20.34 -26.02
CA VAL A 144 -2.44 -20.79 -27.41
C VAL A 144 -1.95 -22.24 -27.55
N ASN A 145 -1.47 -22.85 -26.45
CA ASN A 145 -1.06 -24.25 -26.36
C ASN A 145 -1.07 -24.70 -24.89
N SER A 146 -0.76 -25.97 -24.65
CA SER A 146 -0.81 -26.55 -23.31
C SER A 146 0.47 -26.36 -22.50
N ILE A 147 0.32 -26.13 -21.18
CA ILE A 147 1.40 -26.26 -20.19
C ILE A 147 1.12 -27.50 -19.32
N ARG A 148 2.12 -28.38 -19.21
CA ARG A 148 2.09 -29.58 -18.36
C ARG A 148 3.27 -29.56 -17.40
N VAL A 149 3.00 -29.65 -16.10
CA VAL A 149 4.02 -29.58 -15.05
C VAL A 149 3.96 -30.85 -14.20
N GLY A 150 5.08 -31.55 -14.06
CA GLY A 150 5.23 -32.75 -13.25
C GLY A 150 5.21 -32.47 -11.75
N ALA A 151 5.16 -33.53 -10.94
CA ALA A 151 4.97 -33.43 -9.50
C ALA A 151 6.17 -32.80 -8.78
N ARG A 152 5.94 -32.16 -7.63
CA ARG A 152 6.97 -31.54 -6.76
C ARG A 152 7.81 -30.47 -7.48
N THR A 153 7.27 -29.83 -8.50
CA THR A 153 7.93 -28.76 -9.24
C THR A 153 7.57 -27.39 -8.64
N ASN A 154 8.56 -26.52 -8.51
CA ASN A 154 8.38 -25.16 -7.98
C ASN A 154 8.64 -24.10 -9.05
N ILE A 155 7.70 -23.16 -9.18
CA ILE A 155 7.74 -22.04 -10.12
C ILE A 155 7.85 -20.75 -9.32
N GLN A 156 9.08 -20.27 -9.17
CA GLN A 156 9.45 -19.21 -8.25
C GLN A 156 8.98 -17.81 -8.71
N GLU A 157 9.19 -16.84 -7.84
CA GLU A 157 8.68 -15.48 -7.91
C GLU A 157 8.96 -14.83 -9.27
N GLY A 158 7.91 -14.26 -9.87
CA GLY A 158 8.02 -13.54 -11.14
C GLY A 158 8.41 -14.38 -12.35
N ALA A 159 8.52 -15.71 -12.25
CA ALA A 159 8.81 -16.56 -13.41
C ALA A 159 7.67 -16.50 -14.43
N VAL A 160 8.02 -16.51 -15.72
CA VAL A 160 7.07 -16.41 -16.84
C VAL A 160 7.16 -17.67 -17.70
N LEU A 161 6.05 -18.41 -17.77
CA LEU A 161 5.90 -19.63 -18.55
C LEU A 161 4.87 -19.37 -19.66
N HIS A 162 5.28 -19.55 -20.91
CA HIS A 162 4.43 -19.36 -22.09
C HIS A 162 4.73 -20.41 -23.15
N VAL A 163 3.96 -20.41 -24.22
CA VAL A 163 3.87 -21.45 -25.24
C VAL A 163 3.76 -20.81 -26.62
N ASP A 164 4.11 -21.58 -27.65
CA ASP A 164 4.00 -21.19 -29.05
C ASP A 164 2.76 -21.85 -29.69
N PRO A 165 2.01 -21.14 -30.57
CA PRO A 165 0.83 -21.71 -31.24
C PRO A 165 1.14 -22.84 -32.23
N GLY A 166 2.40 -23.03 -32.63
CA GLY A 166 2.82 -24.04 -33.60
C GLY A 166 2.70 -25.49 -33.10
N GLU A 167 2.77 -26.44 -34.04
CA GLU A 167 2.85 -27.86 -33.72
C GLU A 167 4.11 -28.15 -32.90
N GLY A 168 3.94 -28.72 -31.70
CA GLY A 168 5.05 -28.92 -30.74
C GLY A 168 5.38 -27.70 -29.87
N GLY A 169 4.64 -26.59 -29.99
CA GLY A 169 4.84 -25.37 -29.18
C GLY A 169 4.32 -25.46 -27.74
N HIS A 170 4.02 -26.66 -27.23
CA HIS A 170 3.62 -26.88 -25.84
C HIS A 170 4.81 -26.79 -24.90
N LEU A 171 4.52 -26.55 -23.61
CA LEU A 171 5.52 -26.56 -22.54
C LEU A 171 5.32 -27.80 -21.67
N GLU A 172 6.32 -28.67 -21.65
CA GLU A 172 6.37 -29.87 -20.81
C GLU A 172 7.50 -29.73 -19.78
N ILE A 173 7.15 -29.80 -18.51
CA ILE A 173 8.08 -29.73 -17.39
C ILE A 173 7.93 -31.00 -16.57
N GLY A 174 9.05 -31.66 -16.28
CA GLY A 174 9.12 -32.87 -15.47
C GLY A 174 8.82 -32.66 -14.00
N SER A 175 9.08 -33.70 -13.22
CA SER A 175 8.91 -33.73 -11.78
C SER A 175 10.18 -33.29 -11.05
N GLY A 176 10.02 -32.66 -9.88
CA GLY A 176 11.15 -32.18 -9.09
C GLY A 176 11.96 -31.10 -9.80
N VAL A 177 11.33 -30.30 -10.66
CA VAL A 177 12.00 -29.20 -11.36
C VAL A 177 11.93 -27.94 -10.49
N THR A 178 13.01 -27.16 -10.51
CA THR A 178 13.07 -25.83 -9.91
C THR A 178 13.15 -24.79 -11.02
N ILE A 179 12.10 -23.99 -11.20
CA ILE A 179 12.11 -22.84 -12.09
C ILE A 179 12.44 -21.60 -11.26
N GLY A 180 13.69 -21.13 -11.37
CA GLY A 180 14.25 -20.06 -10.57
C GLY A 180 13.53 -18.72 -10.69
N HIS A 181 13.71 -17.85 -9.70
CA HIS A 181 13.12 -16.51 -9.65
C HIS A 181 13.31 -15.77 -10.99
N GLN A 182 12.24 -15.20 -11.53
CA GLN A 182 12.22 -14.42 -12.78
C GLN A 182 12.76 -15.16 -14.01
N ALA A 183 12.82 -16.50 -13.99
CA ALA A 183 13.15 -17.26 -15.17
C ALA A 183 12.03 -17.14 -16.22
N THR A 184 12.40 -17.15 -17.50
CA THR A 184 11.46 -17.20 -18.62
C THR A 184 11.60 -18.56 -19.31
N VAL A 185 10.50 -19.29 -19.43
CA VAL A 185 10.47 -20.62 -20.04
C VAL A 185 9.40 -20.66 -21.12
N HIS A 186 9.81 -20.90 -22.36
CA HIS A 186 8.93 -20.78 -23.53
C HIS A 186 8.97 -22.03 -24.40
N ALA A 187 7.79 -22.65 -24.60
CA ALA A 187 7.54 -23.70 -25.60
C ALA A 187 8.64 -24.79 -25.68
N CYS A 188 9.08 -25.33 -24.54
CA CYS A 188 10.21 -26.26 -24.47
C CYS A 188 9.89 -27.52 -23.65
N ARG A 189 10.84 -28.45 -23.59
CA ARG A 189 10.76 -29.65 -22.75
C ARG A 189 11.87 -29.65 -21.70
N ILE A 190 11.48 -29.79 -20.44
CA ILE A 190 12.39 -29.88 -19.30
C ILE A 190 12.13 -31.22 -18.62
N ALA A 191 13.15 -32.08 -18.54
CA ALA A 191 13.06 -33.38 -17.88
C ALA A 191 13.06 -33.25 -16.34
N ASP A 192 13.03 -34.39 -15.66
CA ASP A 192 12.94 -34.45 -14.20
C ASP A 192 14.22 -33.92 -13.52
N HIS A 193 14.06 -33.40 -12.31
CA HIS A 193 15.16 -32.99 -11.44
C HIS A 193 16.08 -31.94 -12.08
N VAL A 194 15.53 -31.00 -12.84
CA VAL A 194 16.30 -29.89 -13.43
C VAL A 194 16.22 -28.65 -12.54
N LEU A 195 17.35 -27.95 -12.39
CA LEU A 195 17.41 -26.63 -11.76
C LEU A 195 17.63 -25.55 -12.82
N ILE A 196 16.61 -24.74 -13.06
CA ILE A 196 16.69 -23.54 -13.90
C ILE A 196 17.07 -22.37 -13.01
N GLY A 197 18.23 -21.77 -13.29
CA GLY A 197 18.76 -20.67 -12.50
C GLY A 197 17.91 -19.40 -12.57
N ILE A 198 18.11 -18.54 -11.58
CA ILE A 198 17.49 -17.22 -11.48
C ILE A 198 17.71 -16.44 -12.78
N GLN A 199 16.64 -15.83 -13.31
CA GLN A 199 16.67 -15.04 -14.54
C GLN A 199 17.22 -15.78 -15.77
N ALA A 200 17.25 -17.12 -15.78
CA ALA A 200 17.56 -17.88 -16.98
C ALA A 200 16.41 -17.82 -17.99
N VAL A 201 16.73 -17.91 -19.27
CA VAL A 201 15.78 -17.91 -20.38
C VAL A 201 15.90 -19.19 -21.18
N ILE A 202 14.82 -19.96 -21.29
CA ILE A 202 14.73 -21.19 -22.07
C ILE A 202 13.78 -20.95 -23.24
N LEU A 203 14.28 -21.08 -24.46
CA LEU A 203 13.55 -20.75 -25.68
C LEU A 203 13.00 -21.99 -26.41
N ASP A 204 12.20 -21.71 -27.43
CA ASP A 204 11.33 -22.62 -28.15
C ASP A 204 12.01 -23.89 -28.65
N GLY A 205 11.38 -25.04 -28.42
CA GLY A 205 11.86 -26.34 -28.87
C GLY A 205 13.14 -26.82 -28.17
N ALA A 206 13.65 -26.11 -27.16
CA ALA A 206 14.77 -26.60 -26.36
C ALA A 206 14.36 -27.86 -25.59
N GLU A 207 15.31 -28.79 -25.44
CA GLU A 207 15.14 -30.01 -24.65
C GLU A 207 16.25 -30.09 -23.60
N ILE A 208 15.86 -30.08 -22.33
CA ILE A 208 16.79 -30.16 -21.20
C ILE A 208 16.68 -31.54 -20.56
N GLY A 209 17.78 -32.29 -20.58
CA GLY A 209 17.87 -33.62 -19.98
C GLY A 209 17.78 -33.61 -18.46
N GLU A 210 17.53 -34.79 -17.88
CA GLU A 210 17.37 -34.95 -16.43
C GLU A 210 18.62 -34.48 -15.66
N GLN A 211 18.41 -34.03 -14.42
CA GLN A 211 19.51 -33.66 -13.51
C GLN A 211 20.44 -32.56 -14.06
N CYS A 212 19.95 -31.68 -14.95
CA CYS A 212 20.72 -30.54 -15.42
C CYS A 212 20.64 -29.34 -14.49
N ILE A 213 21.69 -28.52 -14.51
CA ILE A 213 21.73 -27.20 -13.86
C ILE A 213 21.95 -26.15 -14.94
N ILE A 214 20.95 -25.29 -15.14
CA ILE A 214 21.07 -24.11 -15.98
C ILE A 214 21.45 -22.94 -15.09
N GLY A 215 22.59 -22.33 -15.34
CA GLY A 215 23.11 -21.22 -14.55
C GLY A 215 22.20 -20.00 -14.57
N ALA A 216 22.32 -19.17 -13.53
CA ALA A 216 21.62 -17.89 -13.46
C ALA A 216 21.95 -17.01 -14.68
N GLY A 217 20.93 -16.36 -15.24
CA GLY A 217 21.05 -15.50 -16.42
C GLY A 217 21.42 -16.21 -17.72
N ALA A 218 21.50 -17.54 -17.75
CA ALA A 218 21.85 -18.27 -18.97
C ALA A 218 20.69 -18.24 -19.99
N VAL A 219 21.02 -18.24 -21.28
CA VAL A 219 20.04 -18.25 -22.37
C VAL A 219 20.21 -19.51 -23.21
N VAL A 220 19.28 -20.45 -23.07
CA VAL A 220 19.20 -21.66 -23.88
C VAL A 220 18.45 -21.32 -25.17
N THR A 221 19.16 -21.32 -26.29
CA THR A 221 18.65 -20.91 -27.60
C THR A 221 17.63 -21.90 -28.18
N PRO A 222 16.79 -21.49 -29.15
CA PRO A 222 15.77 -22.37 -29.72
C PRO A 222 16.34 -23.68 -30.27
N GLY A 223 15.64 -24.79 -30.05
CA GLY A 223 16.03 -26.13 -30.52
C GLY A 223 17.27 -26.73 -29.86
N THR A 224 17.85 -26.06 -28.85
CA THR A 224 19.05 -26.56 -28.15
C THR A 224 18.72 -27.81 -27.37
N ARG A 225 19.56 -28.85 -27.52
CA ARG A 225 19.46 -30.11 -26.76
C ARG A 225 20.59 -30.18 -25.75
N ILE A 226 20.25 -30.19 -24.47
CA ILE A 226 21.19 -30.32 -23.36
C ILE A 226 21.09 -31.77 -22.85
N PRO A 227 22.15 -32.59 -22.99
CA PRO A 227 22.15 -33.95 -22.47
C PRO A 227 21.94 -33.99 -20.95
N PRO A 228 21.43 -35.11 -20.40
CA PRO A 228 21.34 -35.31 -18.96
C PRO A 228 22.63 -35.01 -18.21
N GLY A 229 22.49 -34.52 -16.97
CA GLY A 229 23.60 -34.34 -16.04
C GLY A 229 24.61 -33.26 -16.45
N GLN A 230 24.18 -32.19 -17.11
CA GLN A 230 25.06 -31.09 -17.52
C GLN A 230 24.84 -29.84 -16.67
N VAL A 231 25.93 -29.15 -16.36
CA VAL A 231 25.91 -27.78 -15.84
C VAL A 231 26.25 -26.83 -16.98
N VAL A 232 25.38 -25.84 -17.20
CA VAL A 232 25.35 -25.03 -18.43
C VAL A 232 25.29 -23.55 -18.06
N PHE A 233 26.09 -22.70 -18.69
CA PHE A 233 26.14 -21.26 -18.38
C PHE A 233 26.25 -20.39 -19.64
N GLY A 234 25.88 -19.12 -19.51
CA GLY A 234 26.18 -18.08 -20.50
C GLY A 234 25.08 -17.78 -21.50
N VAL A 235 25.40 -16.89 -22.44
CA VAL A 235 24.51 -16.40 -23.49
C VAL A 235 25.28 -16.41 -24.82
N PRO A 236 25.08 -17.41 -25.70
CA PRO A 236 24.22 -18.58 -25.52
C PRO A 236 24.78 -19.55 -24.45
N ALA A 237 23.90 -20.33 -23.83
CA ALA A 237 24.27 -21.31 -22.83
C ALA A 237 25.15 -22.41 -23.43
N GLN A 238 26.29 -22.69 -22.80
CA GLN A 238 27.23 -23.73 -23.21
C GLN A 238 27.52 -24.70 -22.06
N PRO A 239 27.73 -26.01 -22.32
CA PRO A 239 28.15 -26.95 -21.31
C PRO A 239 29.46 -26.51 -20.66
N ALA A 240 29.47 -26.39 -19.34
CA ALA A 240 30.65 -26.03 -18.57
C ALA A 240 31.33 -27.27 -17.96
N ARG A 241 30.52 -28.18 -17.40
CA ARG A 241 30.96 -29.44 -16.79
C ARG A 241 29.77 -30.38 -16.59
N GLU A 242 30.07 -31.64 -16.30
CA GLU A 242 29.07 -32.60 -15.80
C GLU A 242 28.67 -32.25 -14.35
N VAL A 243 27.44 -32.62 -13.97
CA VAL A 243 26.97 -32.52 -12.58
C VAL A 243 27.73 -33.47 -11.67
N THR A 244 28.03 -33.02 -10.46
CA THR A 244 28.63 -33.87 -9.43
C THR A 244 27.55 -34.50 -8.54
N PRO A 245 27.88 -35.51 -7.73
CA PRO A 245 26.95 -36.04 -6.73
C PRO A 245 26.43 -34.97 -5.77
N GLU A 246 27.23 -33.97 -5.43
CA GLU A 246 26.85 -32.83 -4.59
C GLU A 246 25.83 -31.93 -5.30
N ASP A 247 25.97 -31.72 -6.62
CA ASP A 247 24.98 -30.99 -7.42
C ASP A 247 23.62 -31.72 -7.42
N ILE A 248 23.63 -33.05 -7.59
CA ILE A 248 22.41 -33.87 -7.54
C ILE A 248 21.74 -33.76 -6.17
N GLN A 249 22.52 -33.82 -5.08
CA GLN A 249 22.02 -33.60 -3.73
C GLN A 249 21.45 -32.20 -3.55
N SER A 250 22.10 -31.18 -4.12
CA SER A 250 21.63 -29.80 -4.08
C SER A 250 20.28 -29.64 -4.80
N ILE A 251 20.13 -30.20 -6.00
CA ILE A 251 18.85 -30.21 -6.74
C ILE A 251 17.74 -30.84 -5.88
N GLN A 252 18.00 -32.00 -5.28
CA GLN A 252 17.02 -32.67 -4.43
C GLN A 252 16.68 -31.84 -3.19
N ALA A 253 17.69 -31.27 -2.53
CA ALA A 253 17.49 -30.40 -1.37
C ALA A 253 16.66 -29.15 -1.72
N HIS A 254 16.86 -28.57 -2.91
CA HIS A 254 16.04 -27.47 -3.41
C HIS A 254 14.57 -27.89 -3.57
N VAL A 255 14.31 -29.04 -4.21
CA VAL A 255 12.96 -29.59 -4.35
C VAL A 255 12.30 -29.81 -2.99
N ASP A 256 12.98 -30.52 -2.09
CA ASP A 256 12.45 -30.86 -0.77
C ASP A 256 12.20 -29.61 0.07
N SER A 257 13.06 -28.60 -0.03
CA SER A 257 12.89 -27.33 0.68
C SER A 257 11.64 -26.60 0.22
N TYR A 258 11.32 -26.60 -1.07
CA TYR A 258 10.13 -25.95 -1.61
C TYR A 258 8.85 -26.75 -1.36
N VAL A 259 8.92 -28.09 -1.33
CA VAL A 259 7.83 -28.95 -0.87
C VAL A 259 7.52 -28.67 0.62
N ALA A 260 8.53 -28.54 1.47
CA ALA A 260 8.32 -28.19 2.87
C ALA A 260 7.81 -26.75 3.04
N LEU A 261 8.34 -25.81 2.25
CA LEU A 261 7.95 -24.41 2.30
C LEU A 261 6.49 -24.23 1.89
N LYS A 262 6.03 -24.89 0.81
CA LYS A 262 4.62 -24.81 0.41
C LYS A 262 3.67 -25.29 1.50
N GLU A 263 4.04 -26.32 2.26
CA GLU A 263 3.20 -26.81 3.36
C GLU A 263 3.05 -25.75 4.46
N ARG A 264 4.14 -25.02 4.77
CA ARG A 264 4.08 -23.88 5.69
C ARG A 264 3.23 -22.72 5.18
N TYR A 265 3.08 -22.56 3.87
CA TYR A 265 2.22 -21.52 3.28
C TYR A 265 0.77 -21.98 3.06
N ARG A 266 0.53 -23.28 2.89
CA ARG A 266 -0.81 -23.91 2.83
C ARG A 266 -1.45 -24.02 4.20
N HIS A 267 -0.60 -24.28 5.19
CA HIS A 267 -0.91 -24.25 6.60
C HIS A 267 -0.04 -23.17 7.22
N PRO A 268 -0.29 -21.88 6.90
CA PRO A 268 0.31 -20.84 7.71
C PRO A 268 -0.09 -21.20 9.12
N GLU A 269 0.90 -21.41 10.01
CA GLU A 269 0.58 -21.38 11.43
C GLU A 269 -0.28 -20.13 11.59
N PRO A 270 -1.45 -20.22 12.27
CA PRO A 270 -2.21 -19.03 12.54
C PRO A 270 -1.18 -18.05 13.04
N THR A 271 -0.98 -16.95 12.30
CA THR A 271 -0.28 -15.81 12.89
C THR A 271 -1.03 -15.66 14.19
N PRO A 272 -0.38 -15.87 15.36
CA PRO A 272 -1.12 -15.91 16.61
C PRO A 272 -1.98 -14.68 16.53
N GLU A 273 -3.31 -14.90 16.48
CA GLU A 273 -4.25 -13.80 16.41
C GLU A 273 -3.76 -12.92 17.53
N ALA A 274 -3.23 -11.74 17.18
CA ALA A 274 -2.51 -10.94 18.16
C ALA A 274 -3.46 -10.90 19.34
N PRO A 275 -3.07 -11.43 20.52
CA PRO A 275 -4.00 -11.53 21.64
C PRO A 275 -4.67 -10.17 21.72
N PRO A 276 -6.02 -10.09 21.79
CA PRO A 276 -6.73 -8.81 21.70
C PRO A 276 -5.92 -7.85 22.53
N ALA A 277 -5.36 -6.81 21.87
CA ALA A 277 -4.18 -6.12 22.40
C ALA A 277 -4.36 -6.01 23.91
N PRO A 278 -3.42 -6.54 24.75
CA PRO A 278 -3.55 -6.33 26.19
C PRO A 278 -3.88 -4.85 26.32
N PRO A 279 -4.99 -4.48 27.03
CA PRO A 279 -5.50 -3.11 27.00
C PRO A 279 -4.28 -2.22 27.09
N PRO A 280 -4.03 -1.37 26.06
CA PRO A 280 -2.71 -0.85 25.76
C PRO A 280 -2.06 -0.54 27.08
N ALA A 281 -0.91 -1.18 27.38
CA ALA A 281 -0.14 -0.80 28.56
C ALA A 281 -0.18 0.73 28.54
N PRO A 282 -0.81 1.37 29.56
CA PRO A 282 -1.33 2.73 29.41
C PRO A 282 -0.22 3.51 28.74
N PRO A 283 -0.48 4.07 27.54
CA PRO A 283 0.59 4.54 26.66
C PRO A 283 1.57 5.27 27.55
N ALA A 284 2.83 4.80 27.56
CA ALA A 284 3.85 5.33 28.47
C ALA A 284 3.64 6.83 28.49
N ALA A 285 3.23 7.36 29.65
CA ALA A 285 2.49 8.62 29.68
C ALA A 285 3.23 9.61 28.79
N LEU A 286 2.58 10.08 27.72
CA LEU A 286 3.23 10.94 26.74
C LEU A 286 3.96 12.03 27.54
N PRO A 287 5.23 12.31 27.21
CA PRO A 287 5.99 13.28 27.98
C PRO A 287 5.18 14.57 28.02
N ARG A 288 4.93 15.05 29.24
CA ARG A 288 4.20 16.27 29.48
C ARG A 288 5.21 17.38 29.62
N TYR A 289 5.08 18.38 28.77
CA TYR A 289 5.86 19.60 28.82
C TYR A 289 4.95 20.74 29.29
N GLU A 290 5.50 21.65 30.07
CA GLU A 290 4.76 22.79 30.60
C GLU A 290 5.03 24.02 29.74
N CYS A 291 3.98 24.59 29.15
CA CYS A 291 4.04 25.91 28.53
C CYS A 291 3.82 26.95 29.63
N VAL A 292 4.90 27.66 29.99
CA VAL A 292 4.88 28.62 31.10
C VAL A 292 4.35 29.97 30.65
N ARG A 293 3.83 30.77 31.59
CA ARG A 293 3.46 32.15 31.29
C ARG A 293 4.71 32.96 30.93
N ALA A 294 4.65 33.77 29.88
CA ALA A 294 5.75 34.63 29.46
C ALA A 294 6.18 35.56 30.61
N ALA A 295 7.50 35.59 30.88
CA ALA A 295 8.10 36.39 31.95
C ALA A 295 8.23 37.89 31.60
N GLY A 296 7.87 38.25 30.37
CA GLY A 296 7.93 39.59 29.81
C GLY A 296 7.27 39.61 28.42
N PRO A 297 7.27 40.76 27.73
CA PRO A 297 6.79 40.83 26.35
C PRO A 297 7.66 39.96 25.43
N VAL A 298 7.03 39.38 24.41
CA VAL A 298 7.68 38.65 23.32
C VAL A 298 7.46 39.45 22.04
N THR A 299 8.52 39.73 21.29
CA THR A 299 8.43 40.35 19.97
C THR A 299 8.64 39.27 18.94
N VAL A 300 7.64 39.00 18.10
CA VAL A 300 7.76 37.97 17.05
C VAL A 300 8.58 38.55 15.90
N ASP A 301 9.89 38.37 15.95
CA ASP A 301 10.85 38.84 14.93
C ASP A 301 11.90 37.78 14.53
N GLY A 302 11.83 36.59 15.11
CA GLY A 302 12.72 35.46 14.90
C GLY A 302 13.96 35.49 15.79
N SER A 303 14.20 36.57 16.54
CA SER A 303 15.24 36.65 17.56
C SER A 303 14.71 36.00 18.85
N LEU A 304 15.52 35.12 19.45
CA LEU A 304 15.17 34.47 20.72
C LEU A 304 15.92 35.10 21.90
N ASP A 305 16.22 36.40 21.83
CA ASP A 305 17.07 37.10 22.79
C ASP A 305 16.30 37.72 23.96
N GLU A 306 14.96 37.73 23.92
CA GLU A 306 14.16 38.22 25.03
C GLU A 306 14.30 37.37 26.29
N PHE A 307 14.19 38.06 27.42
CA PHE A 307 14.16 37.41 28.73
C PHE A 307 13.03 36.37 28.85
N ALA A 308 11.91 36.55 28.13
CA ALA A 308 10.82 35.59 28.09
C ALA A 308 11.28 34.22 27.56
N TRP A 309 12.07 34.18 26.49
CA TRP A 309 12.60 32.94 25.91
C TRP A 309 13.66 32.27 26.77
N SER A 310 14.55 33.08 27.37
CA SER A 310 15.52 32.57 28.34
C SER A 310 14.83 31.99 29.58
N ALA A 311 13.70 32.55 30.02
CA ALA A 311 12.96 32.09 31.18
C ALA A 311 12.08 30.86 30.89
N ALA A 312 11.51 30.74 29.68
CA ALA A 312 10.72 29.59 29.27
C ALA A 312 11.57 28.31 29.21
N GLY A 313 12.82 28.42 28.75
CA GLY A 313 13.74 27.30 28.60
C GLY A 313 13.31 26.32 27.49
N PRO A 314 14.23 25.46 27.02
CA PRO A 314 13.90 24.45 26.01
C PRO A 314 12.98 23.38 26.58
N MET A 315 12.03 22.93 25.77
CA MET A 315 11.30 21.68 25.96
C MET A 315 12.31 20.52 25.99
N GLY A 316 11.96 19.42 26.67
CA GLY A 316 12.88 18.29 26.85
C GLY A 316 13.29 17.61 25.54
N PHE A 317 13.98 16.47 25.64
CA PHE A 317 14.60 15.81 24.48
C PHE A 317 13.62 15.54 23.33
N LEU A 318 13.98 16.02 22.14
CA LEU A 318 13.31 15.69 20.89
C LEU A 318 13.84 14.34 20.36
N HIS A 319 12.96 13.59 19.71
CA HIS A 319 13.26 12.27 19.16
C HIS A 319 13.14 12.28 17.64
N LEU A 320 13.90 11.41 16.97
CA LEU A 320 13.68 11.11 15.56
C LEU A 320 12.27 10.54 15.37
N SER A 321 11.63 10.81 14.23
CA SER A 321 10.23 10.42 13.93
C SER A 321 9.99 8.91 14.03
N HIS A 322 11.03 8.10 13.84
CA HIS A 322 11.00 6.64 13.99
C HIS A 322 11.36 6.16 15.42
N GLY A 323 11.53 7.06 16.38
CA GLY A 323 11.71 6.75 17.81
C GLY A 323 13.05 6.13 18.21
N HIS A 324 14.06 6.12 17.34
CA HIS A 324 15.34 5.47 17.59
C HIS A 324 16.53 6.38 17.25
N GLY A 325 17.59 6.39 18.08
CA GLY A 325 18.82 7.15 17.80
C GLY A 325 18.74 8.65 18.13
N GLU A 326 19.85 9.36 17.89
CA GLU A 326 19.98 10.80 18.10
C GLU A 326 19.99 11.54 16.74
N PRO A 327 19.32 12.69 16.61
CA PRO A 327 19.36 13.46 15.38
C PRO A 327 20.76 14.03 15.17
N LYS A 328 21.26 13.96 13.93
CA LYS A 328 22.59 14.50 13.56
C LYS A 328 22.66 16.02 13.74
N LEU A 329 21.55 16.69 13.45
CA LEU A 329 21.32 18.11 13.61
C LEU A 329 20.26 18.30 14.69
N GLN A 330 20.53 19.18 15.65
CA GLN A 330 19.68 19.35 16.82
C GLN A 330 18.69 20.50 16.61
N ALA A 331 17.46 20.30 17.06
CA ALA A 331 16.47 21.35 17.19
C ALA A 331 16.08 21.49 18.67
N GLU A 332 15.81 22.71 19.09
CA GLU A 332 15.23 23.02 20.39
C GLU A 332 13.89 23.74 20.18
N VAL A 333 12.89 23.39 20.98
CA VAL A 333 11.60 24.09 21.00
C VAL A 333 11.45 24.80 22.34
N ARG A 334 10.95 26.03 22.34
CA ARG A 334 10.56 26.78 23.54
C ARG A 334 9.10 27.20 23.39
N THR A 335 8.35 27.20 24.48
CA THR A 335 6.94 27.63 24.45
C THR A 335 6.62 28.50 25.65
N CYS A 336 5.89 29.58 25.43
CA CYS A 336 5.30 30.37 26.51
C CYS A 336 3.95 30.97 26.09
N TRP A 337 3.21 31.57 27.01
CA TRP A 337 1.91 32.17 26.72
C TRP A 337 1.64 33.45 27.52
N ASP A 338 0.75 34.29 27.02
CA ASP A 338 0.16 35.42 27.74
C ASP A 338 -1.37 35.45 27.56
N GLU A 339 -2.03 36.51 28.01
CA GLU A 339 -3.48 36.67 27.92
C GLU A 339 -4.06 36.55 26.51
N GLU A 340 -3.26 36.85 25.48
CA GLU A 340 -3.71 36.98 24.10
C GLU A 340 -3.10 35.92 23.18
N ASN A 341 -1.91 35.40 23.51
CA ASN A 341 -1.09 34.62 22.58
C ASN A 341 -0.48 33.37 23.21
N LEU A 342 -0.35 32.33 22.37
CA LEU A 342 0.56 31.21 22.56
C LEU A 342 1.78 31.45 21.67
N TYR A 343 2.98 31.38 22.23
CA TYR A 343 4.24 31.55 21.52
C TYR A 343 4.97 30.21 21.43
N ILE A 344 5.47 29.88 20.24
CA ILE A 344 6.23 28.66 19.96
C ILE A 344 7.50 29.07 19.21
N ALA A 345 8.66 28.84 19.79
CA ALA A 345 9.93 29.16 19.16
C ALA A 345 10.73 27.89 18.86
N PHE A 346 11.37 27.88 17.70
CA PHE A 346 12.29 26.85 17.25
C PHE A 346 13.70 27.43 17.11
N SER A 347 14.70 26.64 17.50
CA SER A 347 16.11 26.91 17.23
C SER A 347 16.72 25.67 16.60
N CYS A 348 17.05 25.78 15.32
CA CYS A 348 17.50 24.67 14.49
C CYS A 348 18.99 24.84 14.20
N LYS A 349 19.80 23.83 14.51
CA LYS A 349 21.19 23.74 14.05
C LYS A 349 21.22 23.18 12.64
N ASP A 350 21.67 23.99 11.70
CA ASP A 350 21.88 23.59 10.32
C ASP A 350 23.13 24.27 9.76
N THR A 351 23.78 23.61 8.81
CA THR A 351 25.01 24.08 8.15
C THR A 351 24.82 24.49 6.70
N ASP A 352 23.64 24.23 6.13
CA ASP A 352 23.27 24.54 4.74
C ASP A 352 21.78 24.87 4.68
N VAL A 353 21.38 26.07 5.13
CA VAL A 353 19.98 26.50 5.24
C VAL A 353 19.45 26.96 3.88
N TRP A 354 18.35 26.38 3.44
CA TRP A 354 17.76 26.69 2.13
C TRP A 354 16.23 26.61 2.14
N ALA A 355 15.59 27.41 1.28
CA ALA A 355 14.14 27.42 1.09
C ALA A 355 13.78 28.02 -0.28
N THR A 356 13.27 27.21 -1.19
CA THR A 356 12.88 27.68 -2.53
C THR A 356 11.41 28.05 -2.63
N HIS A 357 10.59 27.55 -1.71
CA HIS A 357 9.21 28.00 -1.55
C HIS A 357 9.14 29.42 -1.00
N THR A 358 8.32 30.25 -1.64
CA THR A 358 8.26 31.70 -1.38
C THR A 358 6.85 32.21 -1.16
N ARG A 359 5.84 31.37 -1.35
CA ARG A 359 4.43 31.76 -1.24
C ARG A 359 3.79 31.00 -0.11
N ARG A 360 2.94 31.72 0.62
CA ARG A 360 2.04 31.13 1.61
C ARG A 360 1.33 29.90 1.02
N ASP A 361 1.23 28.85 1.82
CA ASP A 361 0.62 27.57 1.49
C ASP A 361 1.33 26.75 0.39
N ASP A 362 2.56 27.12 0.00
CA ASP A 362 3.45 26.23 -0.75
C ASP A 362 3.75 24.96 0.10
N PRO A 363 4.10 23.81 -0.51
CA PRO A 363 4.29 22.54 0.20
C PRO A 363 5.63 22.50 0.97
N LEU A 364 5.71 23.23 2.08
CA LEU A 364 6.97 23.44 2.83
C LEU A 364 7.57 22.14 3.38
N TYR A 365 6.74 21.13 3.68
CA TYR A 365 7.16 19.77 4.05
C TYR A 365 8.11 19.08 3.05
N GLU A 366 8.29 19.60 1.83
CA GLU A 366 9.25 19.10 0.83
C GLU A 366 10.68 19.66 1.02
N GLU A 367 10.85 20.67 1.88
CA GLU A 367 12.09 21.43 2.10
C GLU A 367 12.43 21.56 3.59
N GLU A 368 13.27 22.55 3.96
CA GLU A 368 13.51 22.89 5.36
C GLU A 368 12.31 23.58 5.99
N VAL A 369 11.84 23.00 7.10
CA VAL A 369 10.62 23.43 7.76
C VAL A 369 10.63 23.06 9.24
N VAL A 370 9.96 23.87 10.05
CA VAL A 370 9.52 23.48 11.39
C VAL A 370 8.00 23.38 11.41
N GLU A 371 7.49 22.37 12.11
CA GLU A 371 6.05 22.07 12.15
C GLU A 371 5.53 22.07 13.59
N ALA A 372 4.36 22.66 13.79
CA ALA A 372 3.62 22.65 15.04
C ALA A 372 2.19 22.12 14.83
N PHE A 373 1.82 21.13 15.63
CA PHE A 373 0.49 20.52 15.62
C PHE A 373 -0.27 20.86 16.89
N LEU A 374 -1.37 21.61 16.77
CA LEU A 374 -2.18 22.04 17.90
C LEU A 374 -3.53 21.30 17.94
N CYS A 375 -3.81 20.62 19.04
CA CYS A 375 -5.09 19.95 19.29
C CYS A 375 -5.71 20.47 20.60
N PRO A 376 -6.41 21.62 20.58
CA PRO A 376 -6.96 22.23 21.80
C PRO A 376 -8.02 21.36 22.51
N THR A 377 -8.69 20.49 21.76
CA THR A 377 -9.75 19.61 22.27
C THR A 377 -9.21 18.32 22.87
N GLY A 378 -7.96 17.96 22.57
CA GLY A 378 -7.38 16.65 22.87
C GLY A 378 -7.89 15.50 21.98
N ASP A 379 -8.78 15.76 21.02
CA ASP A 379 -9.21 14.77 20.02
C ASP A 379 -8.29 14.81 18.79
N LEU A 380 -7.32 13.90 18.74
CA LEU A 380 -6.31 13.80 17.67
C LEU A 380 -6.88 13.54 16.27
N ARG A 381 -8.18 13.33 16.13
CA ARG A 381 -8.85 13.29 14.81
C ARG A 381 -9.04 14.68 14.21
N HIS A 382 -8.88 15.72 15.02
CA HIS A 382 -9.06 17.11 14.65
C HIS A 382 -7.95 17.96 15.27
N TYR A 383 -7.04 18.43 14.44
CA TYR A 383 -5.96 19.31 14.89
C TYR A 383 -5.63 20.36 13.81
N TYR A 384 -4.87 21.35 14.22
CA TYR A 384 -4.32 22.39 13.35
C TYR A 384 -2.86 22.06 13.10
N GLU A 385 -2.42 22.24 11.88
CA GLU A 385 -1.04 22.10 11.43
C GLU A 385 -0.53 23.49 11.04
N PHE A 386 0.69 23.81 11.44
CA PHE A 386 1.39 25.04 11.12
C PHE A 386 2.80 24.67 10.71
N GLU A 387 3.23 25.15 9.56
CA GLU A 387 4.57 24.93 9.01
C GLU A 387 5.23 26.29 8.75
N LEU A 388 6.49 26.45 9.12
CA LEU A 388 7.24 27.69 8.91
C LEU A 388 8.62 27.37 8.34
N SER A 389 8.96 27.98 7.20
CA SER A 389 10.25 27.79 6.54
C SER A 389 11.28 28.86 6.94
N PRO A 390 12.59 28.62 6.69
CA PRO A 390 13.64 29.63 6.84
C PRO A 390 13.43 30.92 6.01
N ALA A 391 12.62 30.86 4.95
CA ALA A 391 12.24 32.02 4.15
C ALA A 391 11.09 32.84 4.77
N ASN A 392 10.68 32.52 6.00
CA ASN A 392 9.50 33.07 6.68
C ASN A 392 8.20 32.87 5.87
N VAL A 393 8.10 31.72 5.20
CA VAL A 393 6.87 31.30 4.52
C VAL A 393 6.08 30.41 5.47
N LEU A 394 4.81 30.75 5.63
CA LEU A 394 3.88 30.04 6.51
C LEU A 394 2.92 29.19 5.67
N PHE A 395 2.70 27.97 6.10
CA PHE A 395 1.56 27.13 5.71
C PHE A 395 0.76 26.80 6.98
N ASP A 396 -0.56 26.78 6.87
CA ASP A 396 -1.42 26.28 7.94
C ASP A 396 -2.65 25.57 7.41
N ALA A 397 -3.06 24.52 8.13
CA ALA A 397 -4.18 23.69 7.72
C ALA A 397 -5.00 23.23 8.90
N ARG A 398 -6.28 22.95 8.64
CA ARG A 398 -7.08 22.10 9.53
C ARG A 398 -6.95 20.67 9.05
N VAL A 399 -6.56 19.78 9.97
CA VAL A 399 -6.37 18.38 9.67
C VAL A 399 -7.52 17.56 10.24
N PHE A 400 -8.09 16.72 9.39
CA PHE A 400 -9.10 15.74 9.75
C PHE A 400 -8.57 14.33 9.53
N ASN A 401 -8.39 13.59 10.62
CA ASN A 401 -7.85 12.23 10.62
C ASN A 401 -8.83 11.26 11.30
N PRO A 402 -9.93 10.86 10.63
CA PRO A 402 -11.04 10.15 11.26
C PRO A 402 -10.66 8.80 11.86
N ASP A 403 -9.72 8.10 11.20
CA ASP A 403 -9.32 6.74 11.57
C ASP A 403 -7.99 6.71 12.34
N LEU A 404 -7.44 7.87 12.72
CA LEU A 404 -6.10 8.02 13.32
C LEU A 404 -5.02 7.35 12.46
N ASP A 405 -5.20 7.41 11.15
CA ASP A 405 -4.34 6.81 10.14
C ASP A 405 -4.00 7.87 9.10
N ARG A 406 -2.71 8.20 8.99
CA ARG A 406 -2.19 9.21 8.07
C ARG A 406 -2.66 8.98 6.62
N ARG A 407 -2.93 7.73 6.21
CA ARG A 407 -3.41 7.38 4.86
C ARG A 407 -4.84 7.85 4.58
N THR A 408 -5.61 8.10 5.63
CA THR A 408 -7.01 8.54 5.58
C THR A 408 -7.18 10.03 5.93
N MET A 409 -6.07 10.70 6.21
CA MET A 409 -6.02 12.10 6.61
C MET A 409 -6.46 13.00 5.47
N LEU A 410 -7.28 13.99 5.80
CA LEU A 410 -7.74 15.04 4.91
C LEU A 410 -7.24 16.37 5.44
N LEU A 411 -6.64 17.18 4.57
CA LEU A 411 -6.16 18.51 4.90
C LEU A 411 -7.09 19.54 4.26
N ASP A 412 -7.48 20.53 5.06
CA ASP A 412 -8.16 21.74 4.61
C ASP A 412 -7.14 22.88 4.57
N THR A 413 -6.52 23.03 3.40
CA THR A 413 -5.46 24.02 3.13
C THR A 413 -6.01 25.40 2.81
N ASP A 414 -7.34 25.55 2.68
CA ASP A 414 -7.99 26.86 2.57
C ASP A 414 -8.05 27.58 3.94
N TYR A 415 -7.81 26.84 5.02
CA TYR A 415 -7.75 27.40 6.36
C TYR A 415 -6.66 28.47 6.46
N ASN A 416 -6.98 29.56 7.13
CA ASN A 416 -6.07 30.67 7.35
C ASN A 416 -6.28 31.19 8.78
N ALA A 417 -5.32 30.91 9.65
CA ALA A 417 -5.33 31.29 11.04
C ALA A 417 -5.25 32.81 11.17
N ALA A 418 -6.37 33.42 11.53
CA ALA A 418 -6.44 34.86 11.72
C ALA A 418 -5.56 35.28 12.91
N GLY A 419 -4.67 36.24 12.67
CA GLY A 419 -3.85 36.86 13.71
C GLY A 419 -2.52 36.15 14.00
N ILE A 420 -2.19 35.09 13.27
CA ILE A 420 -0.86 34.47 13.35
C ILE A 420 0.22 35.47 12.94
N ARG A 421 1.34 35.45 13.67
CA ARG A 421 2.54 36.24 13.41
C ARG A 421 3.70 35.28 13.36
N THR A 422 4.64 35.52 12.46
CA THR A 422 5.82 34.69 12.30
C THR A 422 7.07 35.56 12.24
N GLY A 423 8.14 35.08 12.85
CA GLY A 423 9.44 35.72 12.84
C GLY A 423 10.51 34.68 12.53
N VAL A 424 11.44 34.99 11.63
CA VAL A 424 12.53 34.07 11.27
C VAL A 424 13.84 34.82 11.19
N ASN A 425 14.90 34.20 11.73
CA ASN A 425 16.25 34.71 11.65
C ASN A 425 17.22 33.58 11.25
N VAL A 426 17.91 33.76 10.11
CA VAL A 426 18.91 32.82 9.63
C VAL A 426 20.30 33.28 10.09
N SER A 427 21.00 32.42 10.82
CA SER A 427 22.37 32.67 11.27
C SER A 427 23.38 32.20 10.21
N GLY A 428 23.42 32.96 9.11
CA GLY A 428 24.22 32.68 7.91
C GLY A 428 23.59 33.31 6.66
N THR A 429 23.58 32.61 5.52
CA THR A 429 23.00 33.11 4.27
C THR A 429 22.06 32.08 3.66
N LEU A 430 20.76 32.39 3.63
CA LEU A 430 19.76 31.55 2.99
C LEU A 430 20.10 31.28 1.52
N ASP A 431 19.99 30.01 1.11
CA ASP A 431 20.23 29.51 -0.25
C ASP A 431 21.68 29.68 -0.77
N ASN A 432 22.67 29.79 0.12
CA ASN A 432 24.07 29.94 -0.26
C ASN A 432 24.94 28.72 0.11
N ARG A 433 25.02 27.75 -0.80
CA ARG A 433 25.83 26.54 -0.59
C ARG A 433 27.34 26.75 -0.52
N ASP A 434 27.83 27.96 -0.80
CA ASP A 434 29.25 28.30 -0.77
C ASP A 434 29.72 28.78 0.62
N ASP A 435 28.82 29.01 1.58
CA ASP A 435 29.17 29.28 2.97
C ASP A 435 28.78 28.13 3.92
N VAL A 436 28.90 28.38 5.22
CA VAL A 436 28.54 27.41 6.26
C VAL A 436 27.69 28.17 7.26
N ASP A 437 26.39 27.84 7.26
CA ASP A 437 25.45 28.38 8.23
C ASP A 437 25.70 27.80 9.62
N THR A 438 25.12 28.44 10.62
CA THR A 438 25.14 27.96 12.01
C THR A 438 23.77 27.56 12.54
N GLY A 439 22.74 27.78 11.73
CA GLY A 439 21.35 27.45 12.00
C GLY A 439 20.39 28.60 11.71
N TRP A 440 19.15 28.43 12.16
CA TRP A 440 18.10 29.43 12.06
C TRP A 440 17.14 29.30 13.23
N THR A 441 16.46 30.39 13.54
CA THR A 441 15.42 30.47 14.57
C THR A 441 14.11 30.92 13.96
N ALA A 442 13.02 30.43 14.53
CA ALA A 442 11.67 30.73 14.09
C ALA A 442 10.74 30.91 15.30
N GLU A 443 9.76 31.79 15.16
CA GLU A 443 8.70 32.09 16.14
C GLU A 443 7.32 32.07 15.49
#